data_AF-A0A5E7RXC7-F1
#
_entry.id   AF-A0A5E7RXC7-F1
#
_cell.length_a   1.000
_cell.length_b   1.000
_cell.length_c   1.000
_cell.angle_alpha   90.00
_cell.angle_beta   90.00
_cell.angle_gamma   90.00
#
_symmetry.space_group_name_H-M   'P 1'
#
loop_
_entity.id
_entity.type
_entity.pdbx_description
1 polymer ?
#
loop_
_entity_poly.entity_id
_entity_poly.type
_entity_poly.pdbx_seq_one_letter_code
_entity_poly.pdbx_strand_id
1 'polypeptide(L)' 'MMILLEKSTGLAVNPADVSSMCIRSSNGYRALEVRMVGGDKHLVRHTAHCSDGDDIYQVHKQLLEAQ' A
#
# COMPACT_ATOMS: atom_id res chain seq x y z
N MET A 1 -10.62 -7.56 -8.40
CA MET A 1 -9.16 -7.67 -8.62
C MET A 1 -8.49 -7.45 -7.29
N MET A 2 -7.45 -8.22 -6.93
CA MET A 2 -6.72 -8.01 -5.67
C MET A 2 -5.39 -7.33 -5.97
N ILE A 3 -4.99 -6.37 -5.14
CA ILE A 3 -3.70 -5.67 -5.24
C ILE A 3 -2.87 -6.04 -4.02
N LEU A 4 -1.68 -6.59 -4.28
CA LEU A 4 -0.71 -6.93 -3.24
C LEU A 4 -0.09 -5.65 -2.69
N LEU A 5 -0.27 -5.41 -1.39
CA LEU A 5 0.27 -4.26 -0.68
C LEU A 5 1.67 -4.53 -0.15
N GLU A 6 1.91 -5.71 0.43
CA GLU A 6 3.18 -6.07 1.07
C GLU A 6 3.57 -7.50 0.70
N LYS A 7 4.72 -7.66 0.03
CA LYS A 7 5.19 -8.96 -0.44
C LYS A 7 5.57 -9.90 0.71
N SER A 8 6.21 -9.38 1.75
CA SER A 8 6.76 -10.18 2.84
C SER A 8 5.68 -10.89 3.66
N THR A 9 4.51 -10.28 3.82
CA THR A 9 3.37 -10.84 4.54
C THR A 9 2.31 -11.44 3.62
N GLY A 10 2.39 -11.17 2.31
CA GLY A 10 1.36 -11.56 1.35
C GLY A 10 0.07 -10.74 1.48
N LEU A 11 0.11 -9.60 2.19
CA LEU A 11 -1.06 -8.75 2.40
C LEU A 11 -1.54 -8.19 1.07
N ALA A 12 -2.77 -8.55 0.69
CA ALA A 12 -3.44 -8.02 -0.49
C ALA A 12 -4.80 -7.43 -0.11
N VAL A 13 -5.21 -6.38 -0.83
CA VAL A 13 -6.49 -5.71 -0.62
C VAL A 13 -7.32 -5.70 -1.89
N ASN A 14 -8.64 -5.64 -1.71
CA ASN A 14 -9.57 -5.33 -2.77
C ASN A 14 -9.67 -3.80 -2.91
N PRO A 15 -9.36 -3.21 -4.08
CA PRO A 15 -9.40 -1.75 -4.28
C PRO A 15 -10.78 -1.13 -4.04
N ALA A 16 -11.86 -1.88 -4.29
CA ALA A 16 -13.22 -1.42 -4.03
C ALA A 16 -13.52 -1.21 -2.53
N ASP A 17 -12.73 -1.85 -1.64
CA ASP A 17 -12.86 -1.72 -0.20
C ASP A 17 -11.91 -0.64 0.37
N VAL A 18 -11.14 0.06 -0.47
CA VAL A 18 -10.25 1.16 -0.06
C VAL A 18 -11.04 2.46 0.03
N SER A 19 -11.10 3.05 1.22
CA SER A 19 -11.75 4.35 1.45
C SER A 19 -10.84 5.54 1.13
N SER A 20 -9.54 5.41 1.44
CA SER A 20 -8.54 6.44 1.13
C SER A 20 -7.14 5.85 1.15
N MET A 21 -6.23 6.48 0.42
CA MET A 21 -4.82 6.11 0.41
C MET A 21 -3.96 7.35 0.28
N CYS A 22 -2.78 7.34 0.90
CA CYS A 22 -1.82 8.43 0.78
C CYS A 22 -0.40 7.95 1.04
N ILE A 23 0.56 8.53 0.32
CA ILE A 23 1.97 8.35 0.60
C ILE A 23 2.38 9.41 1.63
N ARG A 24 2.92 8.97 2.76
CA ARG A 24 3.41 9.83 3.83
C ARG A 24 4.92 9.66 4.00
N SER A 25 5.57 10.74 4.37
CA SER A 25 6.96 10.73 4.84
C SER A 25 6.96 10.94 6.35
N SER A 26 7.60 10.06 7.10
CA SER A 26 7.74 10.18 8.55
C SER A 26 9.07 9.58 9.01
N ASN A 27 9.77 10.25 9.93
CA ASN A 27 11.02 9.76 10.55
C ASN A 27 12.03 9.13 9.56
N GLY A 28 12.27 9.80 8.42
CA GLY A 28 13.27 9.37 7.44
C GLY A 28 12.85 8.23 6.51
N TYR A 29 11.62 7.71 6.62
CA TYR A 29 11.10 6.73 5.67
C TYR A 29 9.81 7.21 4.99
N ARG A 30 9.53 6.63 3.83
CA ARG A 30 8.27 6.81 3.11
C ARG A 30 7.41 5.58 3.29
N ALA A 31 6.11 5.77 3.43
CA ALA A 31 5.15 4.68 3.57
C ALA A 31 3.83 5.02 2.87
N LEU A 32 3.17 3.99 2.35
CA LEU A 32 1.80 4.06 1.86
C LEU A 32 0.85 3.70 2.99
N GLU A 33 0.00 4.64 3.37
CA GLU A 33 -1.13 4.41 4.25
C GLU A 33 -2.36 4.10 3.39
N VAL A 34 -2.97 2.93 3.58
CA VAL A 34 -4.23 2.51 2.96
C VAL A 34 -5.26 2.37 4.07
N ARG A 35 -6.40 3.04 3.93
CA ARG A 35 -7.54 2.91 4.83
C ARG A 35 -8.66 2.18 4.11
N MET A 36 -9.21 1.18 4.78
CA MET A 36 -10.33 0.40 4.28
C MET A 36 -11.66 1.07 4.66
N VAL A 37 -12.73 0.76 3.95
CA VAL A 37 -14.10 1.20 4.30
C VAL A 37 -14.53 0.63 5.66
N GLY A 38 -14.05 -0.58 6.01
CA GLY A 38 -14.28 -1.20 7.32
C GLY A 38 -13.57 -0.54 8.51
N GLY A 39 -12.75 0.50 8.27
CA GLY A 39 -12.01 1.21 9.31
C GLY A 39 -10.58 0.71 9.54
N ASP A 40 -10.23 -0.45 8.98
CA ASP A 40 -8.87 -0.98 9.04
C ASP A 40 -7.86 -0.05 8.34
N LYS A 41 -6.65 -0.01 8.87
CA LYS A 41 -5.55 0.80 8.34
C LYS A 41 -4.32 -0.06 8.14
N HIS A 42 -3.80 -0.07 6.93
CA HIS A 42 -2.54 -0.71 6.56
C HIS A 42 -1.48 0.34 6.27
N LEU A 43 -0.25 0.09 6.72
CA LEU A 43 0.89 0.95 6.50
C LEU A 43 2.03 0.12 5.91
N VAL A 44 2.35 0.36 4.64
CA VAL A 44 3.43 -0.35 3.94
C VAL A 44 4.62 0.58 3.78
N ARG A 45 5.81 0.15 4.19
CA ARG A 45 7.02 0.95 4.05
C ARG A 45 7.59 0.82 2.64
N HIS A 46 8.18 1.90 2.14
CA HIS A 46 8.95 1.85 0.91
C HIS A 46 10.29 1.14 1.17
N THR A 47 10.39 -0.08 0.67
CA THR A 47 11.57 -0.93 0.84
C THR A 47 12.05 -1.48 -0.50
N ALA A 48 11.74 -0.83 -1.63
CA ALA A 48 12.08 -1.29 -2.99
C ALA A 48 13.56 -1.62 -3.24
N HIS A 49 14.47 -1.23 -2.35
CA HIS A 49 15.88 -1.61 -2.36
C HIS A 49 16.16 -3.03 -1.82
N CYS A 50 15.19 -3.65 -1.13
CA CYS A 50 15.24 -5.03 -0.66
C CYS A 50 14.71 -5.98 -1.73
N SER A 51 15.21 -7.22 -1.77
CA SER A 51 14.78 -8.26 -2.72
C SER A 51 13.29 -8.62 -2.60
N ASP A 52 12.77 -8.58 -1.38
CA ASP A 52 11.37 -8.80 -1.01
C ASP A 52 10.63 -7.48 -0.73
N GLY A 53 11.23 -6.36 -1.11
CA GLY A 53 10.74 -5.03 -0.80
C GLY A 53 9.61 -4.55 -1.67
N ASP A 54 8.90 -3.54 -1.16
CA ASP A 54 7.71 -2.98 -1.77
C ASP A 54 7.98 -1.60 -2.37
N ASP A 55 7.63 -1.46 -3.65
CA ASP A 55 7.54 -0.18 -4.31
C ASP A 55 6.15 0.42 -4.09
N ILE A 56 6.02 1.17 -3.00
CA ILE A 56 4.79 1.84 -2.63
C ILE A 56 4.25 2.80 -3.71
N TYR A 57 5.08 3.30 -4.62
CA TYR A 57 4.63 4.16 -5.72
C TYR A 57 3.90 3.37 -6.78
N GLN A 58 4.46 2.21 -7.13
CA GLN A 58 3.82 1.27 -8.04
C GLN A 58 2.50 0.77 -7.45
N VAL A 59 2.49 0.37 -6.18
CA VAL A 59 1.27 -0.08 -5.49
C VAL A 59 0.21 1.03 -5.46
N HIS A 60 0.60 2.25 -5.08
CA HIS A 60 -0.31 3.40 -5.07
C HIS A 60 -0.90 3.69 -6.46
N LYS A 61 -0.08 3.61 -7.52
CA LYS A 61 -0.55 3.76 -8.90
C LYS A 61 -1.56 2.67 -9.28
N GLN A 62 -1.27 1.41 -8.96
CA GLN A 62 -2.18 0.29 -9.26
C GLN A 62 -3.53 0.44 -8.53
N LEU A 63 -3.50 0.89 -7.27
CA LEU A 63 -4.72 1.17 -6.52
C LEU A 63 -5.53 2.30 -7.17
N LEU A 64 -4.88 3.37 -7.64
CA LEU A 64 -5.56 4.48 -8.34
C LEU A 64 -6.18 4.04 -9.68
N GLU A 65 -5.47 3.21 -10.44
CA GLU A 65 -5.95 2.68 -11.73
C GLU A 65 -7.11 1.68 -11.56
N ALA A 66 -7.29 1.14 -10.36
CA ALA A 66 -8.34 0.18 -10.04
C ALA A 66 -9.58 0.79 -9.37
N GLN A 67 -9.64 2.12 -9.23
CA GLN A 67 -10.81 2.87 -8.73
C GLN A 67 -11.86 3.13 -9.81
#